data_AF-A0AAD6UA55-F1
#
_entry.id   AF-A0AAD6UA55-F1
#
_cell.length_a   1.000
_cell.length_b   1.000
_cell.length_c   1.000
_cell.angle_alpha   90.00
_cell.angle_beta   90.00
_cell.angle_gamma   90.00
#
_symmetry.space_group_name_H-M   'P 1'
#
loop_
_entity.id
_entity.type
_entity.pdbx_description
1 polymer ?
#
loop_
_entity_poly.entity_id
_entity_poly.type
_entity_poly.pdbx_seq_one_letter_code
_entity_poly.pdbx_strand_id
1 'polypeptide(L)'
;RSFASVHISEFMHPAVALEHSAHIVETICDSNASTITVQFRNRDAWAVAKDDWKTHPSAFLLAFSDSCGLGRESSERSIHRVRNMTTSWGKMEITFDMTETPLKDAIHPDREVEIVINTFEVHDPRP
;
A
#
# COMPACT_ATOMS: atom_id res chain seq x y z
N ARG A 1 19.59 4.92 -17.69
CA ARG A 1 19.29 4.30 -16.37
C ARG A 1 18.19 3.29 -16.61
N SER A 2 18.25 2.11 -16.01
CA SER A 2 17.22 1.07 -16.17
C SER A 2 16.35 1.04 -14.93
N PHE A 3 15.04 0.86 -15.10
CA PHE A 3 14.17 0.54 -13.98
C PHE A 3 13.35 -0.70 -14.33
N ALA A 4 13.20 -1.60 -13.36
CA ALA A 4 12.31 -2.74 -13.48
C ALA A 4 10.98 -2.38 -12.80
N SER A 5 9.88 -2.56 -13.51
CA SER A 5 8.53 -2.50 -12.95
C SER A 5 7.99 -3.92 -12.84
N VAL A 6 7.65 -4.34 -11.63
CA VAL A 6 6.97 -5.62 -11.39
C VAL A 6 5.46 -5.38 -11.43
N HIS A 7 4.77 -6.04 -12.35
CA HIS A 7 3.32 -6.09 -12.41
C HIS A 7 2.80 -7.35 -11.72
N ILE A 8 1.96 -7.15 -10.72
CA ILE A 8 1.32 -8.23 -9.97
C ILE A 8 -0.12 -8.28 -10.45
N SER A 9 -0.46 -9.35 -11.18
CA SER A 9 -1.77 -9.54 -11.81
C SER A 9 -2.91 -9.60 -10.80
N GLU A 10 -2.68 -10.26 -9.66
CA GLU A 10 -3.72 -10.52 -8.66
C GLU A 10 -3.12 -10.84 -7.28
N PHE A 11 -3.67 -10.23 -6.23
CA PHE A 11 -3.36 -10.55 -4.84
C PHE A 11 -4.38 -11.57 -4.30
N MET A 12 -3.97 -12.40 -3.33
CA MET A 12 -4.87 -13.38 -2.69
C MET A 12 -6.08 -12.74 -1.98
N HIS A 13 -5.94 -11.47 -1.60
CA HIS A 13 -6.99 -10.65 -1.02
C HIS A 13 -7.02 -9.29 -1.74
N PRO A 14 -8.15 -8.55 -1.68
CA PRO A 14 -8.21 -7.19 -2.20
C PRO A 14 -7.04 -6.36 -1.69
N ALA A 15 -6.33 -5.71 -2.61
CA ALA A 15 -5.15 -4.92 -2.30
C ALA A 15 -5.44 -3.44 -2.57
N VAL A 16 -5.08 -2.59 -1.62
CA VAL A 16 -5.25 -1.14 -1.72
C VAL A 16 -3.89 -0.47 -1.64
N ALA A 17 -3.53 0.26 -2.69
CA ALA A 17 -2.38 1.15 -2.65
C ALA A 17 -2.73 2.44 -1.91
N LEU A 18 -2.04 2.71 -0.81
CA LEU A 18 -2.22 3.95 -0.05
C LEU A 18 -1.45 5.12 -0.70
N GLU A 19 -0.44 4.79 -1.48
CA GLU A 19 0.39 5.71 -2.25
C GLU A 19 -0.42 6.28 -3.42
N HIS A 20 -0.26 7.58 -3.72
CA HIS A 20 -0.92 8.29 -4.83
C HIS A 20 -2.43 8.52 -4.72
N SER A 21 -3.08 8.17 -3.62
CA SER A 21 -4.46 8.59 -3.39
C SER A 21 -4.48 10.09 -3.06
N ALA A 22 -5.03 10.91 -3.96
CA ALA A 22 -5.28 12.34 -3.71
C ALA A 22 -6.21 12.60 -2.51
N HIS A 23 -6.77 11.54 -1.93
CA HIS A 23 -7.68 11.58 -0.80
C HIS A 23 -7.03 11.18 0.52
N ILE A 24 -5.81 10.66 0.52
CA ILE A 24 -5.04 10.34 1.74
C ILE A 24 -4.14 11.54 2.06
N VAL A 25 -4.14 11.96 3.31
CA VAL A 25 -3.26 13.01 3.83
C VAL A 25 -1.94 12.39 4.26
N GLU A 26 -2.04 11.39 5.13
CA GLU A 26 -0.90 10.69 5.68
C GLU A 26 -1.28 9.27 6.09
N THR A 27 -0.26 8.43 6.21
CA THR A 27 -0.34 7.09 6.77
C THR A 27 0.61 7.03 7.95
N ILE A 28 0.10 6.64 9.12
CA ILE A 28 0.82 6.62 10.38
C ILE A 28 0.89 5.18 10.88
N CYS A 29 2.08 4.68 11.14
CA CYS A 29 2.28 3.39 11.78
C CYS A 29 2.75 3.56 13.22
N ASP A 30 2.33 2.67 14.12
CA ASP A 30 2.84 2.65 15.49
C ASP A 30 4.30 2.18 15.52
N SER A 31 4.99 2.45 16.64
CA SER A 31 6.41 2.11 16.81
C SER A 31 6.72 0.61 16.71
N ASN A 32 5.72 -0.24 16.93
CA ASN A 32 5.85 -1.69 16.85
C ASN A 32 5.40 -2.26 15.50
N ALA A 33 4.98 -1.39 14.57
CA ALA A 33 4.46 -1.77 13.27
C ALA A 33 3.34 -2.84 13.34
N SER A 34 2.50 -2.70 14.36
CA SER A 34 1.36 -3.57 14.64
C SER A 34 0.03 -2.95 14.22
N THR A 35 0.02 -1.64 13.98
CA THR A 35 -1.14 -0.89 13.53
C THR A 35 -0.78 0.12 12.46
N ILE A 36 -1.73 0.37 11.56
CA ILE A 36 -1.65 1.39 10.52
C ILE A 36 -2.89 2.26 10.58
N THR A 37 -2.69 3.57 10.61
CA THR A 37 -3.76 4.58 10.59
C THR A 37 -3.66 5.37 9.29
N VAL A 38 -4.77 5.40 8.55
CA VAL A 38 -4.90 6.15 7.30
C VAL A 38 -5.76 7.37 7.58
N GLN A 39 -5.21 8.57 7.36
CA GLN A 39 -5.93 9.82 7.50
C GLN A 39 -6.39 10.34 6.13
N PHE A 40 -7.66 10.74 6.04
CA PHE A 40 -8.28 11.17 4.79
C PHE A 40 -8.43 12.70 4.73
N ARG A 41 -8.30 13.24 3.52
CA ARG A 41 -8.35 14.68 3.24
C ARG A 41 -9.74 15.27 3.40
N ASN A 42 -10.77 14.46 3.17
CA ASN A 42 -12.15 14.90 3.28
C ASN A 42 -13.08 13.77 3.72
N ARG A 43 -14.27 14.17 4.16
CA ARG A 43 -15.29 13.28 4.72
C ARG A 43 -15.82 12.25 3.72
N ASP A 44 -15.98 12.64 2.46
CA ASP A 44 -16.57 11.79 1.45
C ASP A 44 -15.64 10.62 1.12
N ALA A 45 -14.34 10.90 0.96
CA ALA A 45 -13.33 9.88 0.77
C ALA A 45 -13.22 8.94 1.96
N TRP A 46 -13.23 9.47 3.19
CA TRP A 46 -13.27 8.65 4.40
C TRP A 46 -14.50 7.75 4.44
N ALA A 47 -15.69 8.27 4.11
CA ALA A 47 -16.94 7.52 4.14
C ALA A 47 -16.93 6.37 3.12
N VAL A 48 -16.50 6.66 1.88
CA VAL A 48 -16.36 5.66 0.82
C VAL A 48 -15.35 4.57 1.21
N ALA A 49 -14.15 4.96 1.66
CA ALA A 49 -13.13 4.00 2.07
C ALA A 49 -13.60 3.15 3.26
N LYS A 50 -14.24 3.76 4.25
CA LYS A 50 -14.80 3.04 5.40
C LYS A 50 -15.83 2.00 4.98
N ASP A 51 -16.76 2.37 4.10
CA ASP A 51 -17.84 1.47 3.70
C ASP A 51 -17.33 0.34 2.79
N ASP A 52 -16.40 0.65 1.88
CA ASP A 52 -15.74 -0.34 1.02
C ASP A 52 -14.86 -1.31 1.82
N TRP A 53 -13.96 -0.80 2.66
CA TRP A 53 -12.98 -1.62 3.38
C TRP A 53 -13.62 -2.45 4.49
N LYS A 54 -14.77 -2.02 5.04
CA LYS A 54 -15.55 -2.83 5.99
C LYS A 54 -15.99 -4.17 5.39
N THR A 55 -16.20 -4.22 4.06
CA THR A 55 -16.60 -5.46 3.38
C THR A 55 -15.43 -6.43 3.16
N HIS A 56 -14.20 -5.98 3.39
CA HIS A 56 -12.97 -6.72 3.14
C HIS A 56 -12.11 -6.83 4.42
N PRO A 57 -12.50 -7.66 5.40
CA PRO A 57 -11.86 -7.71 6.72
C PRO A 57 -10.43 -8.28 6.74
N SER A 58 -9.90 -8.69 5.58
CA SER A 58 -8.56 -9.28 5.42
C SER A 58 -7.81 -8.77 4.20
N ALA A 59 -8.05 -7.51 3.82
CA ALA A 59 -7.37 -6.86 2.70
C ALA A 59 -5.86 -6.72 2.92
N PHE A 60 -5.13 -6.48 1.83
CA PHE A 60 -3.75 -6.02 1.85
C PHE A 60 -3.70 -4.50 1.66
N LEU A 61 -2.94 -3.81 2.50
CA LEU A 61 -2.55 -2.42 2.27
C LEU A 61 -1.11 -2.38 1.77
N LEU A 62 -0.90 -1.67 0.67
CA LEU A 62 0.42 -1.45 0.07
C LEU A 62 0.86 -0.04 0.45
N ALA A 63 1.99 0.07 1.16
CA ALA A 63 2.53 1.33 1.65
C ALA A 63 4.04 1.45 1.37
N PHE A 64 4.50 2.67 1.09
CA PHE A 64 5.91 2.92 0.80
C PHE A 64 6.71 2.76 2.09
N SER A 65 7.94 2.28 1.93
CA SER A 65 8.88 2.09 3.04
C SER A 65 9.09 3.33 3.90
N ASP A 66 8.92 4.53 3.36
CA ASP A 66 9.15 5.80 4.07
C ASP A 66 8.07 6.16 5.10
N SER A 67 6.84 5.64 4.92
CA SER A 67 5.68 6.03 5.72
C SER A 67 5.41 5.06 6.87
N CYS A 68 5.75 3.78 6.69
CA CYS A 68 5.57 2.74 7.71
C CYS A 68 6.83 1.89 7.96
N GLY A 69 7.96 2.22 7.33
CA GLY A 69 9.28 1.86 7.83
C GLY A 69 9.69 0.38 7.78
N LEU A 70 8.91 -0.51 7.17
CA LEU A 70 9.20 -1.95 7.17
C LEU A 70 9.96 -2.47 5.94
N GLY A 71 10.12 -1.65 4.89
CA GLY A 71 10.94 -2.01 3.72
C GLY A 71 12.43 -2.04 4.08
N ARG A 72 13.15 -3.06 3.58
CA ARG A 72 14.59 -3.24 3.85
C ARG A 72 15.46 -2.24 3.08
N GLU A 73 14.96 -1.68 1.97
CA GLU A 73 15.63 -0.66 1.16
C GLU A 73 14.71 0.50 0.78
N SER A 74 15.28 1.70 0.56
CA SER A 74 14.53 2.87 0.09
C SER A 74 13.92 2.58 -1.28
N SER A 75 12.61 2.81 -1.44
CA SER A 75 11.80 2.58 -2.67
C SER A 75 11.12 1.22 -2.78
N GLU A 76 11.18 0.37 -1.75
CA GLU A 76 10.40 -0.88 -1.72
C GLU A 76 8.98 -0.63 -1.15
N ARG A 77 7.99 -1.29 -1.76
CA ARG A 77 6.62 -1.34 -1.22
C ARG A 77 6.54 -2.43 -0.16
N SER A 78 6.08 -2.04 1.01
CA SER A 78 5.74 -2.98 2.09
C SER A 78 4.27 -3.42 1.95
N ILE A 79 4.03 -4.72 2.11
CA ILE A 79 2.70 -5.33 1.95
C ILE A 79 2.21 -5.73 3.33
N HIS A 80 1.07 -5.17 3.73
CA HIS A 80 0.53 -5.37 5.06
C HIS A 80 -0.82 -6.02 4.99
N ARG A 81 -0.97 -7.19 5.60
CA ARG A 81 -2.30 -7.75 5.82
C ARG A 81 -2.95 -7.01 6.97
N VAL A 82 -4.16 -6.51 6.74
CA VAL A 82 -4.90 -5.74 7.75
C VAL A 82 -6.11 -6.47 8.30
N ARG A 83 -6.45 -6.18 9.55
CA ARG A 83 -7.63 -6.68 10.26
C ARG A 83 -8.12 -5.67 11.30
N ASN A 84 -9.21 -6.01 11.98
CA ASN A 84 -9.73 -5.24 13.13
C ASN A 84 -9.89 -3.75 12.85
N MET A 85 -10.60 -3.42 11.76
CA MET A 85 -10.84 -2.03 11.36
C MET A 85 -11.55 -1.24 12.47
N THR A 86 -10.97 -0.11 12.83
CA THR A 86 -11.54 0.89 13.74
C THR A 86 -11.60 2.24 13.02
N THR A 87 -12.60 3.07 13.35
CA THR A 87 -12.88 4.29 12.59
C THR A 87 -13.07 5.47 13.53
N SER A 88 -12.42 6.59 13.23
CA SER A 88 -12.58 7.85 13.97
C SER A 88 -13.10 8.94 13.03
N TRP A 89 -14.40 9.25 13.14
CA TRP A 89 -15.03 10.27 12.30
C TRP A 89 -14.49 11.67 12.59
N GLY A 90 -14.25 12.01 13.87
CA GLY A 90 -13.77 13.33 14.27
C GLY A 90 -12.39 13.69 13.72
N LYS A 91 -11.58 12.67 13.40
CA LYS A 91 -10.26 12.83 12.77
C LYS A 91 -10.21 12.38 11.31
N MET A 92 -11.31 11.85 10.77
CA MET A 92 -11.37 11.23 9.44
C MET A 92 -10.28 10.16 9.26
N GLU A 93 -10.13 9.31 10.26
CA GLU A 93 -9.12 8.25 10.31
C GLU A 93 -9.77 6.87 10.24
N ILE A 94 -9.05 5.94 9.62
CA ILE A 94 -9.32 4.50 9.70
C ILE A 94 -8.03 3.82 10.18
N THR A 95 -8.13 3.05 11.26
CA THR A 95 -7.02 2.33 11.86
C THR A 95 -7.24 0.84 11.76
N PHE A 96 -6.19 0.11 11.44
CA PHE A 96 -6.17 -1.35 11.35
C PHE A 96 -5.06 -1.91 12.21
N ASP A 97 -5.27 -3.13 12.70
CA ASP A 97 -4.15 -3.99 13.07
C ASP A 97 -3.49 -4.47 11.77
N MET A 98 -2.17 -4.47 11.71
CA MET A 98 -1.41 -4.89 10.54
C MET A 98 -0.41 -6.00 10.86
N THR A 99 -0.06 -6.75 9.83
CA THR A 99 1.05 -7.72 9.87
C THR A 99 1.75 -7.69 8.52
N GLU A 100 3.06 -7.49 8.55
CA GLU A 100 3.88 -7.53 7.34
C GLU A 100 3.76 -8.91 6.68
N THR A 101 3.50 -8.91 5.38
CA THR A 101 3.34 -10.13 4.59
C THR A 101 4.36 -10.13 3.46
N PRO A 102 5.26 -11.12 3.38
CA PRO A 102 6.17 -11.26 2.25
C PRO A 102 5.40 -11.33 0.93
N LEU A 103 5.93 -10.71 -0.12
CA LEU A 103 5.28 -10.66 -1.44
C LEU A 103 4.81 -12.04 -1.94
N LYS A 104 5.65 -13.08 -1.76
CA LYS A 104 5.34 -14.47 -2.12
C LYS A 104 4.08 -15.04 -1.46
N ASP A 105 3.72 -14.52 -0.29
CA ASP A 105 2.59 -14.99 0.52
C ASP A 105 1.34 -14.10 0.28
N ALA A 106 1.50 -13.00 -0.45
CA ALA A 106 0.43 -12.06 -0.80
C ALA A 106 -0.10 -12.27 -2.23
N ILE A 107 0.72 -12.81 -3.14
CA ILE A 107 0.34 -13.11 -4.53
C ILE A 107 -0.33 -14.48 -4.61
N HIS A 108 -1.34 -14.62 -5.47
CA HIS A 108 -1.97 -15.92 -5.73
C HIS A 108 -0.96 -16.89 -6.39
N PRO A 109 -0.76 -18.12 -5.85
CA PRO A 109 0.32 -19.03 -6.29
C PRO A 109 0.22 -19.46 -7.76
N ASP A 110 -0.99 -19.50 -8.31
CA ASP A 110 -1.26 -19.92 -9.70
C ASP A 110 -1.31 -18.77 -10.72
N ARG A 111 -0.93 -17.54 -10.35
CA ARG A 111 -1.04 -16.37 -11.22
C ARG A 111 0.33 -15.77 -11.55
N GLU A 112 0.45 -15.32 -12.80
CA GLU A 112 1.70 -14.80 -13.33
C GLU A 112 2.10 -13.50 -12.64
N VAL A 113 3.39 -13.40 -12.28
CA VAL A 113 4.06 -12.16 -11.91
C VAL A 113 4.85 -11.71 -13.12
N GLU A 114 4.46 -10.62 -13.74
CA GLU A 114 5.15 -10.10 -14.92
C GLU A 114 6.21 -9.08 -14.48
N ILE A 115 7.49 -9.37 -14.74
CA ILE A 115 8.58 -8.44 -14.47
C ILE A 115 8.94 -7.74 -15.77
N VAL A 116 8.49 -6.49 -15.91
CA VAL A 116 8.79 -5.67 -17.09
C VAL A 116 10.04 -4.83 -16.79
N ILE A 117 11.15 -5.15 -17.46
CA ILE A 117 12.40 -4.38 -17.35
C ILE A 117 12.44 -3.35 -18.47
N ASN A 118 12.21 -2.08 -18.14
CA ASN A 118 12.29 -0.99 -19.12
C ASN A 118 13.67 -0.34 -19.05
N THR A 119 14.35 -0.30 -20.19
CA THR A 119 15.64 0.36 -20.36
C THR A 119 15.42 1.65 -21.14
N PHE A 120 15.83 2.79 -20.58
CA PHE A 120 15.88 4.06 -21.32
C PHE A 120 17.34 4.43 -21.54
N GLU A 121 17.70 4.59 -22.82
CA GLU A 121 18.93 5.25 -23.23
C GLU A 121 18.80 6.74 -22.90
N VAL A 122 19.66 7.23 -22.02
CA VAL A 122 19.77 8.65 -21.76
C VAL A 122 20.58 9.21 -22.92
N HIS A 123 19.92 9.83 -23.89
CA HIS A 123 20.61 10.67 -24.85
C HIS A 123 21.16 11.89 -24.09
N ASP A 124 22.47 11.89 -23.88
CA ASP A 124 23.25 13.00 -23.32
C ASP A 124 23.15 14.20 -24.29
N PRO A 125 22.40 15.27 -23.98
CA PRO A 125 22.36 16.44 -24.83
C PRO A 125 23.63 17.24 -24.51
N ARG A 126 24.76 16.83 -25.07
CA ARG A 126 25.95 17.67 -25.02
C ARG A 126 25.69 18.91 -25.90
N PRO A 127 25.98 20.13 -25.39
CA PRO A 127 25.91 21.35 -26.18
C PRO A 127 26.97 21.38 -27.29
#